data_AF-A0A950J2G5-F1
#
_entry.id   AF-A0A950J2G5-F1
#
_cell.length_a   1.000
_cell.length_b   1.000
_cell.length_c   1.000
_cell.angle_alpha   90.00
_cell.angle_beta   90.00
_cell.angle_gamma   90.00
#
_symmetry.space_group_name_H-M   'P 1'
#
loop_
_entity.id
_entity.type
_entity.pdbx_description
1 polymer ?
#
loop_
_entity_poly.entity_id
_entity_poly.type
_entity_poly.pdbx_seq_one_letter_code
_entity_poly.pdbx_strand_id
1 'polypeptide(L)'
;IDYAGKTRCCGFHIQLEKDGTAASMVGQNMRIAKDKGAEAVLTPCPLCHLALDGYQQDAAARWGRTDLPVFHLPQLVAFALGIPAQKLGLNKHLIDPRTVLTERELIA
;
A
#
# COMPACT_ATOMS: atom_id res chain seq x y z
N ILE A 1 -11.10 -9.17 0.69
CA ILE A 1 -11.25 -8.95 2.15
C ILE A 1 -12.20 -7.77 2.34
N ASP A 2 -13.24 -7.91 3.15
CA ASP A 2 -14.13 -6.79 3.49
C ASP A 2 -13.65 -6.10 4.78
N TYR A 3 -13.44 -4.78 4.72
CA TYR A 3 -12.93 -3.99 5.84
C TYR A 3 -13.42 -2.53 5.77
N ALA A 4 -13.56 -1.89 6.92
CA ALA A 4 -14.12 -0.53 7.04
C ALA A 4 -13.27 0.57 6.37
N GLY A 5 -12.01 0.29 6.05
CA GLY A 5 -11.09 1.20 5.36
C GLY A 5 -11.16 1.13 3.83
N LYS A 6 -11.89 0.17 3.25
CA LYS A 6 -11.84 -0.14 1.80
C LYS A 6 -12.26 1.01 0.89
N THR A 7 -13.14 1.89 1.37
CA THR A 7 -13.66 3.06 0.62
C THR A 7 -13.26 4.38 1.26
N ARG A 8 -12.38 4.36 2.27
CA ARG A 8 -11.93 5.60 2.92
C ARG A 8 -10.87 6.28 2.07
N CYS A 9 -10.85 7.61 2.15
CA CYS A 9 -9.82 8.42 1.52
C CYS A 9 -8.43 8.08 2.07
N CYS A 10 -7.40 8.14 1.20
CA CYS A 10 -6.00 7.91 1.56
C CYS A 10 -5.34 9.11 2.27
N GLY A 11 -5.94 10.30 2.22
CA GLY A 11 -5.42 11.51 2.85
C GLY A 11 -4.47 12.35 1.99
N PHE A 12 -4.11 11.92 0.77
CA PHE A 12 -3.13 12.61 -0.08
C PHE A 12 -3.41 14.12 -0.27
N HIS A 13 -4.64 14.49 -0.60
CA HIS A 13 -4.97 15.88 -0.95
C HIS A 13 -4.89 16.87 0.24
N ILE A 14 -4.87 16.38 1.48
CA ILE A 14 -4.75 17.24 2.68
C ILE A 14 -3.34 17.18 3.29
N GLN A 15 -2.43 16.42 2.69
CA GLN A 15 -1.13 16.09 3.26
C GLN A 15 -0.26 17.34 3.47
N LEU A 16 -0.23 18.27 2.52
CA LEU A 16 0.57 19.49 2.61
C LEU A 16 0.10 20.42 3.75
N GLU A 17 -1.20 20.45 4.01
CA GLU A 17 -1.81 21.35 4.99
C GLU A 17 -1.99 20.70 6.38
N LYS A 18 -2.21 19.39 6.40
CA LYS A 18 -2.61 18.60 7.57
C LYS A 18 -1.88 17.26 7.60
N ASP A 19 -0.56 17.32 7.51
CA ASP A 19 0.33 16.15 7.43
C ASP A 19 0.02 15.09 8.50
N GLY A 20 -0.04 15.47 9.78
CA GLY A 20 -0.38 14.54 10.87
C GLY A 20 -1.79 13.92 10.77
N THR A 21 -2.75 14.62 10.15
CA THR A 21 -4.08 14.05 9.88
C THR A 21 -4.02 13.07 8.71
N ALA A 22 -3.33 13.42 7.63
CA ALA A 22 -3.12 12.56 6.47
C ALA A 22 -2.40 11.26 6.85
N ALA A 23 -1.28 11.35 7.58
CA ALA A 23 -0.55 10.20 8.10
C ALA A 23 -1.43 9.33 9.01
N SER A 24 -2.26 9.96 9.86
CA SER A 24 -3.20 9.22 10.70
C SER A 24 -4.28 8.48 9.90
N MET A 25 -4.74 9.04 8.77
CA MET A 25 -5.69 8.37 7.87
C MET A 25 -5.05 7.15 7.20
N VAL A 26 -3.81 7.29 6.72
CA VAL A 26 -3.03 6.18 6.17
C VAL A 26 -2.88 5.08 7.23
N GLY A 27 -2.39 5.43 8.42
CA GLY A 27 -2.19 4.47 9.50
C GLY A 27 -3.45 3.72 9.89
N GLN A 28 -4.57 4.41 10.02
CA GLN A 28 -5.86 3.77 10.31
C GLN A 28 -6.27 2.79 9.21
N ASN A 29 -6.17 3.18 7.94
CA ASN A 29 -6.55 2.33 6.81
C ASN A 29 -5.67 1.07 6.72
N MET A 30 -4.35 1.24 6.83
CA MET A 30 -3.39 0.15 6.74
C MET A 30 -3.51 -0.80 7.93
N ARG A 31 -3.69 -0.25 9.14
CA ARG A 31 -3.85 -1.05 10.35
C ARG A 31 -5.11 -1.89 10.30
N ILE A 32 -6.26 -1.31 9.94
CA ILE A 32 -7.52 -2.05 9.83
C ILE A 32 -7.43 -3.16 8.78
N ALA A 33 -6.81 -2.87 7.62
CA ALA A 33 -6.61 -3.87 6.57
C ALA A 33 -5.74 -5.03 7.09
N LYS A 34 -4.61 -4.71 7.73
CA LYS A 34 -3.68 -5.69 8.28
C LYS A 34 -4.29 -6.54 9.40
N ASP A 35 -5.02 -5.92 10.33
CA ASP A 35 -5.75 -6.64 11.40
C ASP A 35 -6.84 -7.57 10.84
N LYS A 36 -7.32 -7.32 9.63
CA LYS A 36 -8.25 -8.20 8.89
C LYS A 36 -7.56 -9.28 8.06
N GLY A 37 -6.24 -9.39 8.15
CA GLY A 37 -5.45 -10.39 7.43
C GLY A 37 -5.13 -10.01 5.98
N ALA A 38 -5.17 -8.71 5.62
CA ALA A 38 -4.65 -8.28 4.32
C ALA A 38 -3.13 -8.49 4.27
N GLU A 39 -2.66 -9.00 3.13
CA GLU A 39 -1.24 -9.23 2.85
C GLU A 39 -0.64 -8.12 1.97
N ALA A 40 -1.50 -7.43 1.22
CA ALA A 40 -1.17 -6.23 0.46
C ALA A 40 -2.42 -5.38 0.23
N VAL A 41 -2.22 -4.12 -0.14
CA VAL A 41 -3.27 -3.21 -0.64
C VAL A 41 -3.11 -3.01 -2.14
N LEU A 42 -4.22 -3.02 -2.86
CA LEU A 42 -4.26 -2.69 -4.29
C LEU A 42 -4.98 -1.37 -4.48
N THR A 43 -4.38 -0.44 -5.23
CA THR A 43 -5.00 0.84 -5.55
C THR A 43 -4.90 1.17 -7.05
N PRO A 44 -5.99 1.63 -7.70
CA PRO A 44 -5.95 2.12 -9.07
C PRO A 44 -5.45 3.58 -9.18
N CYS A 45 -5.32 4.27 -8.06
CA CYS A 45 -4.97 5.68 -8.03
C CYS A 45 -3.49 5.87 -7.69
N PRO A 46 -2.71 6.60 -8.52
CA PRO A 46 -1.29 6.85 -8.25
C PRO A 46 -1.07 7.73 -7.01
N LEU A 47 -2.01 8.64 -6.72
CA LEU A 47 -1.92 9.49 -5.52
C LEU A 47 -2.22 8.69 -4.24
N CYS A 48 -3.15 7.75 -4.30
CA CYS A 48 -3.35 6.81 -3.20
C CYS A 48 -2.13 5.91 -3.00
N HIS A 49 -1.48 5.48 -4.07
CA HIS A 49 -0.23 4.73 -3.96
C HIS A 49 0.84 5.54 -3.23
N LEU A 50 1.05 6.80 -3.66
CA LEU A 50 2.04 7.69 -3.05
C LEU A 50 1.76 7.93 -1.56
N ALA A 51 0.50 8.15 -1.17
CA ALA A 51 0.15 8.32 0.24
C ALA A 51 0.28 7.01 1.04
N LEU A 52 -0.29 5.91 0.54
CA LEU A 52 -0.38 4.65 1.28
C LEU A 52 0.95 3.92 1.36
N ASP A 53 1.87 4.08 0.41
CA ASP A 53 3.24 3.56 0.50
C ASP A 53 4.15 4.55 1.27
N GLY A 54 4.03 5.83 0.95
CA GLY A 54 4.85 6.93 1.48
C GLY A 54 4.79 7.09 2.99
N TYR A 55 3.59 7.08 3.55
CA TYR A 55 3.35 7.55 4.92
C TYR A 55 3.24 6.45 5.97
N GLN A 56 3.46 5.18 5.61
CA GLN A 56 3.32 4.09 6.57
C GLN A 56 4.32 4.21 7.73
N GLN A 57 5.53 4.70 7.44
CA GLN A 57 6.57 4.91 8.46
C GLN A 57 6.17 6.00 9.47
N ASP A 58 5.72 7.16 8.98
CA ASP A 58 5.23 8.24 9.85
C ASP A 58 4.00 7.80 10.65
N ALA A 59 3.11 7.05 10.00
CA ALA A 59 1.91 6.53 10.62
C ALA A 59 2.19 5.46 11.69
N ALA A 60 3.31 4.72 11.57
CA ALA A 60 3.67 3.64 12.48
C ALA A 60 3.89 4.13 13.92
N ALA A 61 4.36 5.37 14.09
CA ALA A 61 4.55 5.98 15.41
C ALA A 61 3.24 6.04 16.22
N ARG A 62 2.09 6.16 15.55
CA ARG A 62 0.77 6.24 16.19
C ARG A 62 -0.04 4.96 16.07
N TRP A 63 0.09 4.23 14.97
CA TRP A 63 -0.77 3.09 14.63
C TRP A 63 -0.05 1.73 14.73
N GLY A 64 1.25 1.72 15.04
CA GLY A 64 2.05 0.51 15.17
C GLY A 64 2.27 -0.16 13.81
N ARG A 65 1.86 -1.43 13.69
CA ARG A 65 2.04 -2.25 12.48
C ARG A 65 1.20 -1.72 11.32
N THR A 66 1.78 -0.86 10.52
CA THR A 66 1.21 -0.34 9.27
C THR A 66 1.80 -1.02 8.04
N ASP A 67 2.98 -1.65 8.16
CA ASP A 67 3.85 -2.30 7.16
C ASP A 67 3.12 -3.30 6.24
N LEU A 68 2.30 -2.78 5.34
CA LEU A 68 1.49 -3.55 4.40
C LEU A 68 1.85 -3.10 2.99
N PRO A 69 2.42 -3.98 2.15
CA PRO A 69 2.82 -3.59 0.80
C PRO A 69 1.66 -3.07 -0.03
N VAL A 70 1.95 -2.11 -0.91
CA VAL A 70 0.95 -1.46 -1.77
C VAL A 70 1.27 -1.70 -3.23
N PHE A 71 0.36 -2.28 -3.98
CA PHE A 71 0.44 -2.39 -5.43
C PHE A 71 -0.40 -1.31 -6.11
N HIS A 72 0.16 -0.70 -7.16
CA HIS A 72 -0.63 0.06 -8.11
C HIS A 72 -1.29 -0.91 -9.11
N LEU A 73 -2.58 -0.74 -9.41
CA LEU A 73 -3.36 -1.71 -10.20
C LEU A 73 -2.70 -2.10 -11.52
N PRO A 74 -2.24 -1.16 -12.37
CA PRO A 74 -1.46 -1.46 -13.56
C PRO A 74 -0.26 -2.39 -13.37
N GLN A 75 0.42 -2.38 -12.21
CA GLN A 75 1.55 -3.29 -11.96
C GLN A 75 1.10 -4.75 -11.93
N LEU A 76 0.03 -5.05 -11.18
CA LEU A 76 -0.50 -6.42 -11.12
C LEU A 76 -1.18 -6.84 -12.41
N VAL A 77 -1.84 -5.92 -13.12
CA VAL A 77 -2.40 -6.19 -14.44
C VAL A 77 -1.29 -6.54 -15.43
N ALA A 78 -0.22 -5.74 -15.49
CA ALA A 78 0.94 -6.00 -16.32
C ALA A 78 1.60 -7.35 -15.97
N PHE A 79 1.75 -7.64 -14.68
CA PHE A 79 2.27 -8.91 -14.19
C PHE A 79 1.43 -10.11 -14.64
N ALA A 80 0.10 -10.02 -14.49
CA ALA A 80 -0.84 -11.05 -14.92
C ALA A 80 -0.82 -11.28 -16.45
N LEU A 81 -0.44 -10.26 -17.23
CA LEU A 81 -0.25 -10.36 -18.67
C LEU A 81 1.15 -10.89 -19.07
N GLY A 82 1.97 -11.33 -18.11
CA GLY A 82 3.27 -11.95 -18.37
C GLY A 82 4.43 -10.95 -18.46
N ILE A 83 4.25 -9.69 -18.05
CA ILE A 83 5.38 -8.75 -17.96
C ILE A 83 6.24 -9.12 -16.74
N PRO A 84 7.57 -9.30 -16.90
CA PRO A 84 8.45 -9.68 -15.80
C PRO A 84 8.41 -8.66 -14.66
N ALA A 85 8.40 -9.16 -13.41
CA ALA A 85 8.32 -8.33 -12.20
C ALA A 85 9.41 -7.24 -12.13
N GLN A 86 10.59 -7.53 -12.69
CA GLN A 86 11.73 -6.61 -12.75
C GLN A 86 11.44 -5.35 -13.59
N LYS A 87 10.46 -5.40 -14.51
CA LYS A 87 10.03 -4.25 -15.33
C LYS A 87 8.92 -3.43 -14.68
N LEU A 88 8.36 -3.87 -13.56
CA LEU A 88 7.19 -3.24 -12.93
C LEU A 88 7.57 -2.15 -11.91
N GLY A 89 8.86 -1.94 -11.67
CA GLY A 89 9.34 -0.92 -10.73
C GLY A 89 9.05 -1.23 -9.26
N LEU A 90 8.78 -2.50 -8.91
CA LEU A 90 8.47 -2.93 -7.54
C LEU A 90 9.61 -2.62 -6.54
N ASN A 91 10.85 -2.54 -7.03
CA ASN A 91 12.02 -2.19 -6.24
C ASN A 91 12.09 -0.70 -5.84
N LYS A 92 11.13 0.12 -6.28
CA LYS A 92 11.05 1.55 -5.94
C LYS A 92 10.06 1.85 -4.82
N HIS A 93 9.32 0.86 -4.34
CA HIS A 93 8.37 1.02 -3.24
C HIS A 93 9.12 1.18 -1.92
N LEU A 94 8.56 1.93 -0.99
CA LEU A 94 9.13 2.10 0.35
C LEU A 94 8.97 0.84 1.18
N ILE A 95 7.84 0.13 1.02
CA ILE A 95 7.63 -1.20 1.59
C ILE A 95 7.70 -2.22 0.48
N ASP A 96 8.66 -3.14 0.57
CA ASP A 96 8.96 -4.09 -0.49
C ASP A 96 7.78 -5.05 -0.78
N PRO A 97 7.09 -4.90 -1.93
CA PRO A 97 5.94 -5.73 -2.27
C PRO A 97 6.34 -7.08 -2.86
N ARG A 98 7.63 -7.29 -3.16
CA ARG A 98 8.13 -8.54 -3.73
C ARG A 98 8.02 -9.67 -2.73
N THR A 99 8.10 -9.37 -1.44
CA THR A 99 7.89 -10.31 -0.33
C THR A 99 6.60 -11.12 -0.52
N VAL A 100 5.49 -10.44 -0.80
CA VAL A 100 4.17 -11.07 -1.04
C VAL A 100 4.17 -11.94 -2.29
N LEU A 101 4.86 -11.51 -3.35
CA LEU A 101 4.94 -12.30 -4.58
C LEU A 101 5.80 -13.56 -4.40
N THR A 102 6.90 -13.47 -3.65
CA THR A 102 7.78 -14.60 -3.33
C THR A 102 7.08 -15.59 -2.40
N GLU A 103 6.40 -15.12 -1.35
CA GLU A 103 5.61 -15.96 -0.43
C GLU A 103 4.46 -16.70 -1.13
N ARG A 104 4.02 -16.19 -2.29
CA ARG A 104 3.01 -16.80 -3.14
C ARG A 104 3.58 -17.58 -4.32
N GLU A 105 4.90 -17.77 -4.36
CA GLU A 105 5.61 -18.50 -5.42
C GLU A 105 5.35 -17.92 -6.82
N LEU A 106 5.04 -16.63 -6.91
CA LEU A 106 4.77 -15.92 -8.17
C LEU A 106 6.04 -15.40 -8.82
N ILE A 107 7.09 -15.20 -8.03
CA ILE A 107 8.42 -14.81 -8.47
C ILE A 107 9.48 -15.58 -7.68
N ALA A 108 10.68 -15.71 -8.26
CA ALA A 108 11.86 -16.27 -7.62
C ALA A 108 12.52 -15.29 -6.64
#